data_AF-A0A7X7UED0-F1
#
_entry.id   AF-A0A7X7UED0-F1
#
_cell.length_a   1.000
_cell.length_b   1.000
_cell.length_c   1.000
_cell.angle_alpha   90.00
_cell.angle_beta   90.00
_cell.angle_gamma   90.00
#
_symmetry.space_group_name_H-M   'P 1'
#
loop_
_entity.id
_entity.type
_entity.pdbx_description
1 polymer ?
#
loop_
_entity_poly.entity_id
_entity_poly.type
_entity_poly.pdbx_seq_one_letter_code
_entity_poly.pdbx_strand_id
1 'polypeptide(L)'
;MPHSCGHGDQADQARGELESRMQESLAKIRHKLLVMSGKGGVGKSTVAANIAVALANRGLKTGLLDVDLHGPSIPQMLGLTGFPVESDGDKVMPLSYNEHLSVLSMGSFLPNQDEAVIWRGPLKIGAIRQFLGDANWGELDFLVVDSPPGTGDEPLTVAQDMPGVRAIVVTTPQEVSLADVRKSINFCLKVGMPIVGVIENMSGYVCSKCGNTEDLFGSGGGEKMARAMQVPFLGKIPIDRKIVESGEKGRPLMEDGQESPAAVAYGKIVEEIVERIVQHPQAMPETAIKQQTAASKKDGVMRIAVPTAAGVLCAHFGHCERFALLTVDGGKIVDLSWLTPPPHEPGVIPKWLSQQGANVIIAGGMGSRAQGLFNQYGIKVLVGASNLSPEALVDQYLSGTLQTGENVCDH
;
A
#
# COMPACT_ATOMS: atom_id res chain seq x y z
N MET A 1 -7.87 49.67 6.17
CA MET A 1 -8.47 48.41 6.66
C MET A 1 -7.35 47.41 6.85
N PRO A 2 -7.09 46.87 8.04
CA PRO A 2 -6.02 45.91 8.22
C PRO A 2 -6.51 44.47 7.92
N HIS A 3 -5.74 43.83 7.04
CA HIS A 3 -5.37 42.42 6.94
C HIS A 3 -6.27 41.33 7.55
N SER A 4 -6.86 40.53 6.66
CA SER A 4 -7.24 39.12 6.90
C SER A 4 -6.22 38.22 6.19
N CYS A 5 -5.14 37.87 6.89
CA CYS A 5 -4.16 36.84 6.51
C CYS A 5 -3.72 36.20 7.83
N GLY A 6 -4.41 35.15 8.27
CA GLY A 6 -4.07 34.48 9.54
C GLY A 6 -4.65 33.07 9.71
N HIS A 7 -5.41 32.55 8.73
CA HIS A 7 -5.97 31.19 8.80
C HIS A 7 -5.17 30.16 8.00
N GLY A 8 -4.32 30.56 7.04
CA GLY A 8 -3.47 29.66 6.27
C GLY A 8 -2.27 29.14 7.07
N ASP A 9 -1.56 30.03 7.76
CA ASP A 9 -0.32 29.69 8.47
C ASP A 9 -0.53 28.74 9.66
N GLN A 10 -1.66 28.86 10.38
CA GLN A 10 -1.96 28.00 11.54
C GLN A 10 -2.32 26.57 11.12
N ALA A 11 -3.02 26.40 9.99
CA ALA A 11 -3.39 25.07 9.49
C ALA A 11 -2.19 24.30 8.94
N ASP A 12 -1.26 24.99 8.26
CA ASP A 12 -0.02 24.38 7.78
C ASP A 12 0.94 24.05 8.93
N GLN A 13 1.02 24.90 9.97
CA GLN A 13 1.78 24.59 11.19
C GLN A 13 1.23 23.36 11.92
N ALA A 14 -0.09 23.31 12.18
CA ALA A 14 -0.71 22.16 12.83
C ALA A 14 -0.52 20.85 12.06
N ARG A 15 -0.50 20.92 10.71
CA ARG A 15 -0.24 19.74 9.86
C ARG A 15 1.21 19.28 9.95
N GLY A 16 2.17 20.21 9.95
CA GLY A 16 3.59 19.90 10.13
C GLY A 16 3.89 19.28 11.49
N GLU A 17 3.26 19.79 12.56
CA GLU A 17 3.39 19.23 13.91
C GLU A 17 2.83 17.81 14.00
N LEU A 18 1.67 17.55 13.38
CA LEU A 18 1.09 16.19 13.32
C LEU A 18 1.99 15.22 12.54
N GLU A 19 2.53 15.64 11.39
CA GLU A 19 3.46 14.83 10.60
C GLU A 19 4.73 14.49 11.39
N SER A 20 5.30 15.45 12.14
CA SER A 20 6.46 15.21 13.01
C SER A 20 6.15 14.21 14.12
N ARG A 21 5.05 14.40 14.85
CA ARG A 21 4.63 13.49 15.93
C ARG A 21 4.41 12.07 15.44
N MET A 22 3.78 11.93 14.26
CA MET A 22 3.58 10.64 13.61
C MET A 22 4.90 9.98 13.21
N GLN A 23 5.84 10.72 12.61
CA GLN A 23 7.16 10.18 12.28
C GLN A 23 7.91 9.71 13.53
N GLU A 24 7.89 10.49 14.61
CA GLU A 24 8.53 10.12 15.88
C GLU A 24 7.91 8.87 16.52
N SER A 25 6.58 8.78 16.53
CA SER A 25 5.88 7.60 17.07
C SER A 25 6.21 6.35 16.24
N LEU A 26 6.09 6.45 14.91
CA LEU A 26 6.34 5.34 14.00
C LEU A 26 7.82 4.95 13.88
N ALA A 27 8.76 5.83 14.23
CA ALA A 27 10.19 5.51 14.26
C ALA A 27 10.56 4.51 15.37
N LYS A 28 9.76 4.42 16.44
CA LYS A 28 9.97 3.49 17.55
C LYS A 28 9.47 2.07 17.27
N ILE A 29 8.89 1.87 16.09
CA ILE A 29 8.28 0.60 15.67
C ILE A 29 9.16 -0.03 14.60
N ARG A 30 9.77 -1.17 14.90
CA ARG A 30 10.72 -1.84 14.01
C ARG A 30 10.07 -2.39 12.75
N HIS A 31 8.92 -3.04 12.90
CA HIS A 31 8.21 -3.69 11.80
C HIS A 31 6.73 -3.36 11.80
N LYS A 32 6.23 -2.89 10.65
CA LYS A 32 4.84 -2.45 10.49
C LYS A 32 4.15 -3.35 9.46
N LEU A 33 3.03 -3.94 9.83
CA LEU A 33 2.31 -4.94 9.05
C LEU A 33 0.87 -4.49 8.84
N LEU A 34 0.51 -4.15 7.60
CA LEU A 34 -0.87 -3.85 7.22
C LEU A 34 -1.57 -5.13 6.77
N VAL A 35 -2.57 -5.56 7.53
CA VAL A 35 -3.41 -6.71 7.18
C VAL A 35 -4.61 -6.19 6.39
N MET A 36 -4.71 -6.61 5.12
CA MET A 36 -5.75 -6.14 4.21
C MET A 36 -6.46 -7.29 3.48
N SER A 37 -7.65 -7.01 2.97
CA SER A 37 -8.43 -7.94 2.15
C SER A 37 -9.11 -7.23 0.99
N GLY A 38 -9.41 -7.96 -0.08
CA GLY A 38 -10.14 -7.39 -1.21
C GLY A 38 -11.63 -7.14 -0.94
N LYS A 39 -12.20 -7.88 0.02
CA LYS A 39 -13.63 -7.81 0.39
C LYS A 39 -13.84 -8.04 1.89
N GLY A 40 -15.01 -7.65 2.39
CA GLY A 40 -15.47 -7.95 3.75
C GLY A 40 -15.76 -9.44 3.94
N GLY A 41 -15.74 -9.90 5.19
CA GLY A 41 -16.13 -11.26 5.56
C GLY A 41 -15.10 -12.38 5.31
N VAL A 42 -13.87 -12.06 4.87
CA VAL A 42 -12.81 -13.07 4.68
C VAL A 42 -12.07 -13.45 5.98
N GLY A 43 -12.46 -12.88 7.12
CA GLY A 43 -11.81 -13.09 8.41
C GLY A 43 -10.49 -12.32 8.61
N LYS A 44 -10.31 -11.19 7.92
CA LYS A 44 -9.13 -10.31 8.02
C LYS A 44 -8.79 -9.94 9.47
N SER A 45 -9.74 -9.41 10.23
CA SER A 45 -9.56 -8.98 11.62
C SER A 45 -9.24 -10.15 12.55
N THR A 46 -9.86 -11.31 12.30
CA THR A 46 -9.53 -12.57 13.00
C THR A 46 -8.08 -12.99 12.77
N VAL A 47 -7.62 -12.90 11.52
CA VAL A 47 -6.23 -13.19 11.17
C VAL A 47 -5.28 -12.18 11.81
N ALA A 48 -5.60 -10.88 11.77
CA ALA A 48 -4.80 -9.82 12.39
C ALA A 48 -4.63 -10.03 13.91
N ALA A 49 -5.74 -10.29 14.63
CA ALA A 49 -5.73 -10.54 16.06
C ALA A 49 -4.88 -11.76 16.44
N ASN A 50 -5.06 -12.89 15.74
CA ASN A 50 -4.31 -14.11 16.02
C ASN A 50 -2.83 -13.99 15.67
N ILE A 51 -2.47 -13.26 14.62
CA ILE A 51 -1.05 -12.94 14.31
C ILE A 51 -0.45 -12.09 15.43
N ALA A 52 -1.15 -11.04 15.87
CA ALA A 52 -0.63 -10.16 16.93
C ALA A 52 -0.42 -10.91 18.25
N VAL A 53 -1.39 -11.72 18.68
CA VAL A 53 -1.27 -12.57 19.87
C VAL A 53 -0.14 -13.59 19.71
N ALA A 54 0.00 -14.22 18.55
CA ALA A 54 1.06 -15.20 18.32
C ALA A 54 2.47 -14.57 18.32
N LEU A 55 2.63 -13.34 17.83
CA LEU A 55 3.87 -12.58 17.93
C LEU A 55 4.19 -12.24 19.40
N ALA A 56 3.19 -11.75 20.14
CA ALA A 56 3.32 -11.45 21.57
C ALA A 56 3.70 -12.68 22.40
N ASN A 57 3.11 -13.85 22.11
CA ASN A 57 3.44 -15.11 22.76
C ASN A 57 4.88 -15.60 22.50
N ARG A 58 5.56 -15.05 21.48
CA ARG A 58 6.99 -15.26 21.24
C ARG A 58 7.87 -14.25 21.99
N GLY A 59 7.30 -13.42 22.87
CA GLY A 59 8.02 -12.40 23.63
C GLY A 59 8.31 -11.12 22.84
N LEU A 60 7.72 -10.95 21.65
CA LEU A 60 7.93 -9.77 20.81
C LEU A 60 6.97 -8.67 21.23
N LYS A 61 7.48 -7.47 21.48
CA LYS A 61 6.65 -6.31 21.83
C LYS A 61 5.78 -5.94 20.63
N THR A 62 4.49 -6.18 20.76
CA THR A 62 3.54 -6.12 19.65
C THR A 62 2.43 -5.11 19.95
N GLY A 63 2.13 -4.26 18.98
CA GLY A 63 0.93 -3.42 18.96
C GLY A 63 -0.09 -3.97 17.95
N LEU A 64 -1.37 -3.86 18.28
CA LEU A 64 -2.47 -4.10 17.33
C LEU A 64 -3.31 -2.84 17.20
N LEU A 65 -3.31 -2.26 16.00
CA LEU A 65 -4.07 -1.07 15.65
C LEU A 65 -5.24 -1.44 14.74
N ASP A 66 -6.45 -1.18 15.17
CA ASP A 66 -7.67 -1.32 14.37
C ASP A 66 -8.09 0.05 13.83
N VAL A 67 -7.96 0.22 12.51
CA VAL A 67 -8.39 1.42 11.79
C VAL A 67 -9.73 1.21 11.06
N ASP A 68 -10.43 0.10 11.30
CA ASP A 68 -11.75 -0.16 10.74
C ASP A 68 -12.85 0.55 11.54
N LEU A 69 -13.12 1.80 11.17
CA LEU A 69 -14.15 2.64 11.81
C LEU A 69 -15.58 2.10 11.63
N HIS A 70 -15.83 1.29 10.60
CA HIS A 70 -17.19 0.85 10.25
C HIS A 70 -17.58 -0.50 10.85
N GLY A 71 -16.59 -1.32 11.21
CA GLY A 71 -16.82 -2.60 11.83
C GLY A 71 -15.68 -2.98 12.77
N PRO A 72 -15.40 -2.16 13.80
CA PRO A 72 -14.31 -2.42 14.74
C PRO A 72 -14.61 -3.73 15.47
N SER A 73 -13.85 -4.77 15.13
CA SER A 73 -14.06 -6.12 15.68
C SER A 73 -12.99 -6.50 16.69
N ILE A 74 -11.83 -5.83 16.65
CA ILE A 74 -10.68 -6.17 17.49
C ILE A 74 -10.98 -6.07 19.00
N PRO A 75 -11.63 -5.00 19.52
CA PRO A 75 -11.94 -4.94 20.95
C PRO A 75 -12.81 -6.10 21.42
N GLN A 76 -13.83 -6.47 20.65
CA GLN A 76 -14.71 -7.59 20.99
C GLN A 76 -13.94 -8.91 20.95
N MET A 77 -13.13 -9.14 19.90
CA MET A 77 -12.35 -10.37 19.72
C MET A 77 -11.30 -10.60 20.82
N LEU A 78 -10.89 -9.52 21.50
CA LEU A 78 -9.94 -9.55 22.62
C LEU A 78 -10.61 -9.37 23.99
N GLY A 79 -11.95 -9.33 24.05
CA GLY A 79 -12.64 -9.13 25.33
C GLY A 79 -12.36 -7.76 25.97
N LEU A 80 -11.95 -6.77 25.18
CA LEU A 80 -11.62 -5.41 25.59
C LEU A 80 -12.78 -4.43 25.41
N THR A 81 -13.98 -4.91 25.05
CA THR A 81 -15.18 -4.07 24.97
C THR A 81 -15.53 -3.45 26.32
N GLY A 82 -15.70 -2.13 26.34
CA GLY A 82 -16.07 -1.38 27.55
C GLY A 82 -14.91 -0.92 28.41
N PHE A 83 -13.67 -1.26 28.06
CA PHE A 83 -12.50 -0.67 28.71
C PHE A 83 -12.30 0.77 28.20
N PRO A 84 -12.17 1.76 29.10
CA PRO A 84 -12.00 3.15 28.70
C PRO A 84 -10.64 3.34 28.04
N VAL A 85 -10.60 4.04 26.92
CA VAL A 85 -9.31 4.48 26.36
C VAL A 85 -8.82 5.65 27.20
N GLU A 86 -7.63 5.50 27.77
CA GLU A 86 -6.99 6.54 28.56
C GLU A 86 -6.22 7.51 27.65
N SER A 87 -6.23 8.78 28.04
CA SER A 87 -5.41 9.82 27.42
C SER A 87 -4.47 10.42 28.46
N ASP A 88 -3.21 10.59 28.10
CA ASP A 88 -2.20 11.30 28.88
C ASP A 88 -1.79 12.58 28.12
N GLY A 89 -2.40 13.71 28.49
CA GLY A 89 -2.33 14.94 27.72
C GLY A 89 -2.91 14.76 26.32
N ASP A 90 -2.11 15.06 25.30
CA ASP A 90 -2.48 14.89 23.89
C ASP A 90 -2.24 13.47 23.36
N LYS A 91 -1.74 12.55 24.20
CA LYS A 91 -1.42 11.19 23.78
C LYS A 91 -2.51 10.21 24.15
N VAL A 92 -2.77 9.29 23.24
CA VAL A 92 -3.67 8.16 23.42
C VAL A 92 -2.87 6.96 23.92
N MET A 93 -3.30 6.38 25.04
CA MET A 93 -2.66 5.21 25.63
C MET A 93 -3.29 3.92 25.09
N PRO A 94 -2.54 3.06 24.39
CA PRO A 94 -3.04 1.75 23.98
C PRO A 94 -3.42 0.90 25.18
N LEU A 95 -4.52 0.15 25.08
CA LEU A 95 -4.98 -0.77 26.10
C LEU A 95 -4.02 -1.97 26.18
N SER A 96 -3.53 -2.27 27.39
CA SER A 96 -2.73 -3.47 27.61
C SER A 96 -3.63 -4.70 27.59
N TYR A 97 -3.35 -5.65 26.69
CA TYR A 97 -4.03 -6.94 26.64
C TYR A 97 -3.24 -8.01 27.41
N ASN A 98 -1.92 -8.04 27.24
CA ASN A 98 -1.00 -8.84 28.05
C ASN A 98 0.37 -8.15 28.13
N GLU A 99 1.38 -8.81 28.74
CA GLU A 99 2.73 -8.23 28.93
C GLU A 99 3.40 -7.76 27.63
N HIS A 100 3.07 -8.36 26.49
CA HIS A 100 3.73 -8.11 25.20
C HIS A 100 2.78 -7.58 24.11
N LEU A 101 1.48 -7.45 24.39
CA LEU A 101 0.48 -6.96 23.43
C LEU A 101 -0.29 -5.76 23.99
N SER A 102 -0.23 -4.66 23.26
CA SER A 102 -1.09 -3.51 23.47
C SER A 102 -1.96 -3.23 22.25
N VAL A 103 -3.16 -2.70 22.47
CA VAL A 103 -4.20 -2.60 21.45
C VAL A 103 -4.83 -1.22 21.44
N LEU A 104 -5.06 -0.71 20.22
CA LEU A 104 -5.82 0.51 20.01
C LEU A 104 -6.82 0.28 18.90
N SER A 105 -8.08 0.66 19.11
CA SER A 105 -9.11 0.64 18.08
C SER A 105 -9.75 2.01 17.96
N MET A 106 -9.88 2.51 16.73
CA MET A 106 -10.59 3.75 16.45
C MET A 106 -12.07 3.67 16.86
N GLY A 107 -12.67 2.48 16.79
CA GLY A 107 -14.05 2.24 17.20
C GLY A 107 -14.33 2.54 18.67
N SER A 108 -13.33 2.39 19.54
CA SER A 108 -13.46 2.65 20.98
C SER A 108 -13.65 4.14 21.31
N PHE A 109 -13.41 5.04 20.37
CA PHE A 109 -13.57 6.49 20.54
C PHE A 109 -14.92 7.01 20.05
N LEU A 110 -15.74 6.14 19.47
CA LEU A 110 -17.09 6.49 19.07
C LEU A 110 -17.99 6.53 20.32
N PRO A 111 -18.74 7.63 20.56
CA PRO A 111 -19.62 7.75 21.72
C PRO A 111 -20.70 6.66 21.79
N ASN A 112 -21.09 6.14 20.63
CA ASN A 112 -22.07 5.07 20.48
C ASN A 112 -21.63 4.12 19.37
N GLN A 113 -21.45 2.84 19.70
CA GLN A 113 -20.98 1.82 18.75
C GLN A 113 -22.09 1.33 17.80
N ASP A 114 -23.37 1.52 18.16
CA ASP A 114 -24.52 1.14 17.34
C ASP A 114 -24.93 2.23 16.34
N GLU A 115 -24.34 3.43 16.45
CA GLU A 115 -24.67 4.54 15.56
C GLU A 115 -23.84 4.45 14.28
N ALA A 116 -24.51 4.43 13.12
CA ALA A 116 -23.84 4.40 11.83
C ALA A 116 -23.05 5.70 11.63
N VAL A 117 -21.73 5.63 11.84
CA VAL A 117 -20.85 6.78 11.70
C VAL A 117 -20.61 7.09 10.22
N ILE A 118 -21.33 8.09 9.71
CA ILE A 118 -21.17 8.59 8.33
C ILE A 118 -20.09 9.67 8.30
N TRP A 119 -18.82 9.27 8.40
CA TRP A 119 -17.71 10.20 8.22
C TRP A 119 -17.35 10.38 6.75
N ARG A 120 -17.18 11.63 6.32
CA ARG A 120 -16.66 11.97 4.98
C ARG A 120 -15.16 11.65 4.92
N GLY A 121 -14.66 11.27 3.75
CA GLY A 121 -13.26 10.86 3.53
C GLY A 121 -12.21 11.73 4.25
N PRO A 122 -12.23 13.08 4.10
CA PRO A 122 -11.26 13.95 4.78
C PRO A 122 -11.25 13.86 6.31
N LEU A 123 -12.41 13.67 6.95
CA LEU A 123 -12.51 13.50 8.40
C LEU A 123 -11.93 12.17 8.85
N LYS A 124 -12.19 11.10 8.08
CA LYS A 124 -11.60 9.78 8.34
C LYS A 124 -10.08 9.79 8.22
N ILE A 125 -9.57 10.38 7.14
CA ILE A 125 -8.12 10.52 6.89
C ILE A 125 -7.48 11.29 8.04
N GLY A 126 -8.08 12.43 8.45
CA GLY A 126 -7.61 13.22 9.58
C GLY A 126 -7.56 12.41 10.88
N ALA A 127 -8.62 11.65 11.18
CA ALA A 127 -8.66 10.82 12.38
C ALA A 127 -7.64 9.68 12.36
N ILE A 128 -7.45 8.99 11.23
CA ILE A 128 -6.41 7.95 11.09
C ILE A 128 -5.03 8.56 11.36
N ARG A 129 -4.71 9.70 10.73
CA ARG A 129 -3.44 10.40 10.93
C ARG A 129 -3.24 10.84 12.37
N GLN A 130 -4.29 11.38 12.98
CA GLN A 130 -4.27 11.76 14.39
C GLN A 130 -3.98 10.54 15.27
N PHE A 131 -4.64 9.40 15.06
CA PHE A 131 -4.36 8.17 15.80
C PHE A 131 -2.92 7.67 15.61
N LEU A 132 -2.40 7.72 14.38
CA LEU A 132 -1.02 7.34 14.10
C LEU A 132 -0.01 8.27 14.79
N GLY A 133 -0.35 9.54 15.00
CA GLY A 133 0.48 10.54 15.68
C GLY A 133 0.38 10.52 17.20
N ASP A 134 -0.83 10.41 17.74
CA ASP A 134 -1.12 10.58 19.16
C ASP A 134 -0.95 9.27 19.96
N ALA A 135 -0.94 8.11 19.30
CA ALA A 135 -0.80 6.83 19.98
C ALA A 135 0.59 6.65 20.61
N ASN A 136 0.61 6.40 21.92
CA ASN A 136 1.83 6.17 22.70
C ASN A 136 2.16 4.68 22.79
N TRP A 137 2.66 4.12 21.69
CA TRP A 137 3.04 2.69 21.63
C TRP A 137 4.28 2.32 22.45
N GLY A 138 5.13 3.28 22.80
CA GLY A 138 6.48 3.00 23.29
C GLY A 138 7.36 2.40 22.18
N GLU A 139 8.23 1.47 22.54
CA GLU A 139 9.05 0.71 21.58
C GLU A 139 8.39 -0.63 21.25
N LEU A 140 8.18 -0.89 19.96
CA LEU A 140 7.58 -2.12 19.46
C LEU A 140 8.50 -2.83 18.47
N ASP A 141 8.55 -4.16 18.57
CA ASP A 141 9.11 -5.01 17.53
C ASP A 141 8.15 -5.07 16.33
N PHE A 142 6.85 -5.18 16.60
CA PHE A 142 5.81 -5.30 15.58
C PHE A 142 4.61 -4.38 15.85
N LEU A 143 4.10 -3.73 14.81
CA LEU A 143 2.76 -3.14 14.80
C LEU A 143 1.95 -3.82 13.71
N VAL A 144 0.89 -4.54 14.11
CA VAL A 144 -0.10 -5.13 13.21
C VAL A 144 -1.25 -4.13 13.07
N VAL A 145 -1.60 -3.77 11.83
CA VAL A 145 -2.67 -2.81 11.52
C VAL A 145 -3.78 -3.55 10.80
N ASP A 146 -4.98 -3.58 11.38
CA ASP A 146 -6.19 -4.10 10.75
C ASP A 146 -6.89 -2.96 9.99
N SER A 147 -6.88 -3.00 8.65
CA SER A 147 -7.53 -1.98 7.83
C SER A 147 -8.95 -2.37 7.45
N PRO A 148 -9.85 -1.44 7.08
CA PRO A 148 -11.08 -1.80 6.36
C PRO A 148 -10.82 -2.70 5.15
N PRO A 149 -11.83 -3.48 4.71
CA PRO A 149 -11.73 -4.22 3.46
C PRO A 149 -11.65 -3.28 2.24
N GLY A 150 -10.97 -3.75 1.19
CA GLY A 150 -10.85 -3.06 -0.09
C GLY A 150 -9.55 -2.29 -0.23
N THR A 151 -9.54 -1.36 -1.20
CA THR A 151 -8.39 -0.53 -1.57
C THR A 151 -8.78 0.94 -1.59
N GLY A 152 -9.63 1.35 -0.64
CA GLY A 152 -10.15 2.71 -0.49
C GLY A 152 -9.17 3.67 0.20
N ASP A 153 -9.71 4.77 0.72
CA ASP A 153 -8.92 5.86 1.30
C ASP A 153 -8.19 5.44 2.58
N GLU A 154 -8.77 4.55 3.39
CA GLU A 154 -8.22 4.14 4.67
C GLU A 154 -6.91 3.32 4.52
N PRO A 155 -6.87 2.19 3.78
CA PRO A 155 -5.62 1.48 3.53
C PRO A 155 -4.61 2.31 2.71
N LEU A 156 -5.07 3.26 1.88
CA LEU A 156 -4.20 4.19 1.16
C LEU A 156 -3.52 5.18 2.10
N THR A 157 -4.27 5.74 3.05
CA THR A 157 -3.76 6.65 4.07
C THR A 157 -2.69 5.95 4.89
N VAL A 158 -2.95 4.73 5.39
CA VAL A 158 -1.94 3.96 6.13
C VAL A 158 -0.71 3.68 5.25
N ALA A 159 -0.89 3.29 3.99
CA ALA A 159 0.24 3.03 3.09
C ALA A 159 1.11 4.27 2.82
N GLN A 160 0.52 5.46 2.78
CA GLN A 160 1.22 6.72 2.53
C GLN A 160 1.86 7.31 3.79
N ASP A 161 1.16 7.25 4.92
CA ASP A 161 1.53 7.93 6.16
C ASP A 161 2.34 7.03 7.11
N MET A 162 2.48 5.74 6.81
CA MET A 162 3.27 4.78 7.59
C MET A 162 4.50 4.27 6.82
N PRO A 163 5.65 4.98 6.88
CA PRO A 163 6.86 4.60 6.19
C PRO A 163 7.34 3.18 6.54
N GLY A 164 7.67 2.39 5.51
CA GLY A 164 8.18 1.02 5.65
C GLY A 164 7.12 -0.02 6.02
N VAL A 165 5.83 0.32 5.97
CA VAL A 165 4.75 -0.66 6.17
C VAL A 165 4.79 -1.73 5.07
N ARG A 166 4.49 -2.97 5.45
CA ARG A 166 4.41 -4.13 4.55
C ARG A 166 3.03 -4.77 4.62
N ALA A 167 2.54 -5.27 3.50
CA ALA A 167 1.21 -5.84 3.40
C ALA A 167 1.18 -7.35 3.68
N ILE A 168 0.15 -7.78 4.41
CA ILE A 168 -0.32 -9.17 4.46
C ILE A 168 -1.72 -9.17 3.83
N VAL A 169 -1.90 -9.95 2.76
CA VAL A 169 -3.16 -9.99 2.02
C VAL A 169 -3.95 -11.24 2.41
N VAL A 170 -5.14 -11.07 2.95
CA VAL A 170 -6.03 -12.16 3.38
C VAL A 170 -7.10 -12.41 2.32
N THR A 171 -7.33 -13.69 1.98
CA THR A 171 -8.35 -14.13 1.03
C THR A 171 -9.04 -15.42 1.45
N THR A 172 -10.00 -15.88 0.67
CA THR A 172 -10.61 -17.22 0.74
C THR A 172 -10.43 -17.99 -0.57
N PRO A 173 -10.55 -19.34 -0.58
CA PRO A 173 -10.32 -20.16 -1.78
C PRO A 173 -11.26 -19.88 -2.96
N GLN A 174 -12.42 -19.27 -2.71
CA GLN A 174 -13.50 -19.09 -3.68
C GLN A 174 -13.06 -18.20 -4.86
N GLU A 175 -13.42 -18.58 -6.09
CA GLU A 175 -13.03 -17.85 -7.31
C GLU A 175 -13.47 -16.38 -7.32
N VAL A 176 -14.65 -16.08 -6.78
CA VAL A 176 -15.17 -14.70 -6.68
C VAL A 176 -14.26 -13.82 -5.82
N SER A 177 -13.59 -14.39 -4.80
CA SER A 177 -12.62 -13.67 -3.97
C SER A 177 -11.32 -13.35 -4.70
N LEU A 178 -10.95 -14.13 -5.74
CA LEU A 178 -9.65 -14.00 -6.40
C LEU A 178 -9.50 -12.71 -7.21
N ALA A 179 -10.59 -12.19 -7.76
CA ALA A 179 -10.57 -10.91 -8.46
C ALA A 179 -10.23 -9.75 -7.51
N ASP A 180 -10.75 -9.79 -6.29
CA ASP A 180 -10.52 -8.74 -5.29
C ASP A 180 -9.11 -8.85 -4.68
N VAL A 181 -8.57 -10.06 -4.52
CA VAL A 181 -7.15 -10.24 -4.17
C VAL A 181 -6.22 -9.61 -5.20
N ARG A 182 -6.49 -9.80 -6.50
CA ARG A 182 -5.67 -9.16 -7.55
C ARG A 182 -5.69 -7.64 -7.41
N LYS A 183 -6.83 -7.06 -7.06
CA LYS A 183 -6.93 -5.61 -6.82
C LYS A 183 -6.09 -5.20 -5.60
N SER A 184 -6.16 -5.92 -4.48
CA SER A 184 -5.34 -5.64 -3.28
C SER A 184 -3.84 -5.77 -3.56
N ILE A 185 -3.40 -6.81 -4.28
CA ILE A 185 -2.00 -6.98 -4.67
C ILE A 185 -1.57 -5.84 -5.59
N ASN A 186 -2.36 -5.53 -6.63
CA ASN A 186 -2.06 -4.43 -7.54
C ASN A 186 -2.05 -3.07 -6.84
N PHE A 187 -2.89 -2.88 -5.83
CA PHE A 187 -2.87 -1.70 -4.98
C PHE A 187 -1.52 -1.58 -4.25
N CYS A 188 -1.06 -2.64 -3.58
CA CYS A 188 0.24 -2.67 -2.90
C CYS A 188 1.38 -2.31 -3.86
N LEU A 189 1.38 -2.92 -5.06
CA LEU A 189 2.38 -2.64 -6.10
C LEU A 189 2.35 -1.18 -6.56
N LYS A 190 1.16 -0.60 -6.76
CA LYS A 190 0.98 0.79 -7.19
C LYS A 190 1.46 1.80 -6.16
N VAL A 191 1.27 1.52 -4.87
CA VAL A 191 1.70 2.42 -3.78
C VAL A 191 3.11 2.11 -3.28
N GLY A 192 3.82 1.17 -3.92
CA GLY A 192 5.18 0.78 -3.53
C GLY A 192 5.27 0.01 -2.21
N MET A 193 4.16 -0.51 -1.71
CA MET A 193 4.11 -1.26 -0.45
C MET A 193 4.54 -2.72 -0.67
N PRO A 194 5.63 -3.18 -0.03
CA PRO A 194 6.07 -4.57 -0.13
C PRO A 194 5.04 -5.53 0.46
N ILE A 195 4.88 -6.69 -0.18
CA ILE A 195 3.96 -7.73 0.27
C ILE A 195 4.77 -8.82 1.00
N VAL A 196 4.51 -9.02 2.28
CA VAL A 196 5.09 -10.14 3.06
C VAL A 196 4.56 -11.47 2.52
N GLY A 197 3.26 -11.52 2.22
CA GLY A 197 2.65 -12.60 1.48
C GLY A 197 1.13 -12.65 1.58
N VAL A 198 0.56 -13.68 0.96
CA VAL A 198 -0.87 -13.96 0.91
C VAL A 198 -1.23 -15.08 1.88
N ILE A 199 -2.29 -14.90 2.65
CA ILE A 199 -2.90 -15.91 3.52
C ILE A 199 -4.24 -16.32 2.93
N GLU A 200 -4.43 -17.62 2.69
CA GLU A 200 -5.72 -18.18 2.30
C GLU A 200 -6.46 -18.67 3.55
N ASN A 201 -7.38 -17.85 4.05
CA ASN A 201 -8.24 -18.17 5.18
C ASN A 201 -9.45 -19.00 4.76
N MET A 202 -10.07 -19.70 5.71
CA MET A 202 -11.22 -20.58 5.48
C MET A 202 -10.96 -21.66 4.41
N SER A 203 -9.73 -22.17 4.36
CA SER A 203 -9.28 -23.18 3.39
C SER A 203 -9.45 -24.59 3.96
N GLY A 204 -10.56 -25.22 3.61
CA GLY A 204 -10.99 -26.47 4.21
C GLY A 204 -11.68 -26.30 5.56
N TYR A 205 -12.14 -27.40 6.15
CA TYR A 205 -12.89 -27.45 7.39
C TYR A 205 -12.41 -28.59 8.28
N VAL A 206 -12.10 -28.28 9.54
CA VAL A 206 -11.73 -29.27 10.55
C VAL A 206 -13.00 -29.93 11.10
N CYS A 207 -13.18 -31.21 10.81
CA CYS A 207 -14.30 -31.99 11.34
C CYS A 207 -14.21 -32.09 12.86
N SER A 208 -15.22 -31.56 13.54
CA SER A 208 -15.32 -31.57 15.02
C SER A 208 -15.39 -32.97 15.66
N LYS A 209 -15.69 -34.02 14.89
CA LYS A 209 -15.81 -35.40 15.40
C LYS A 209 -14.53 -36.22 15.24
N CYS A 210 -13.83 -36.09 14.11
CA CYS A 210 -12.68 -36.93 13.78
C CYS A 210 -11.37 -36.14 13.58
N GLY A 211 -11.40 -34.81 13.53
CA GLY A 211 -10.22 -33.97 13.33
C GLY A 211 -9.69 -33.89 11.90
N ASN A 212 -10.27 -34.65 10.96
CA ASN A 212 -9.88 -34.59 9.55
C ASN A 212 -10.26 -33.25 8.92
N THR A 213 -9.46 -32.79 7.96
CA THR A 213 -9.74 -31.56 7.20
C THR A 213 -10.39 -31.91 5.86
N GLU A 214 -11.53 -31.27 5.55
CA GLU A 214 -12.29 -31.47 4.31
C GLU A 214 -12.43 -30.16 3.52
N ASP A 215 -12.27 -30.21 2.20
CA ASP A 215 -12.34 -29.03 1.33
C ASP A 215 -13.79 -28.61 1.02
N LEU A 216 -14.43 -27.85 1.92
CA LEU A 216 -15.83 -27.40 1.74
C LEU A 216 -16.04 -26.45 0.56
N PHE A 217 -15.10 -25.54 0.32
CA PHE A 217 -15.18 -24.48 -0.71
C PHE A 217 -14.06 -24.57 -1.74
N GLY A 218 -13.41 -25.74 -1.83
CA GLY A 218 -12.13 -25.91 -2.52
C GLY A 218 -10.96 -25.36 -1.71
N SER A 219 -9.74 -25.56 -2.22
CA SER A 219 -8.49 -25.10 -1.62
C SER A 219 -7.47 -24.67 -2.68
N GLY A 220 -6.55 -23.79 -2.31
CA GLY A 220 -5.39 -23.40 -3.14
C GLY A 220 -5.67 -22.35 -4.22
N GLY A 221 -6.84 -21.71 -4.23
CA GLY A 221 -7.12 -20.59 -5.14
C GLY A 221 -6.21 -19.37 -4.89
N GLY A 222 -6.05 -18.99 -3.63
CA GLY A 222 -5.14 -17.94 -3.17
C GLY A 222 -3.67 -18.30 -3.39
N GLU A 223 -3.31 -19.56 -3.21
CA GLU A 223 -1.95 -20.05 -3.50
C GLU A 223 -1.60 -19.97 -4.99
N LYS A 224 -2.50 -20.43 -5.87
CA LYS A 224 -2.35 -20.29 -7.33
C LYS A 224 -2.26 -18.81 -7.73
N MET A 225 -3.07 -17.96 -7.10
CA MET A 225 -3.05 -16.51 -7.35
C MET A 225 -1.72 -15.88 -6.95
N ALA A 226 -1.22 -16.21 -5.76
CA ALA A 226 0.04 -15.70 -5.25
C ALA A 226 1.19 -16.06 -6.20
N ARG A 227 1.25 -17.32 -6.65
CA ARG A 227 2.21 -17.78 -7.66
C ARG A 227 2.07 -17.01 -8.99
N ALA A 228 0.85 -16.86 -9.49
CA ALA A 228 0.60 -16.16 -10.76
C ALA A 228 1.00 -14.68 -10.72
N MET A 229 0.85 -14.03 -9.56
CA MET A 229 1.25 -12.63 -9.34
C MET A 229 2.69 -12.49 -8.81
N GLN A 230 3.44 -13.59 -8.70
CA GLN A 230 4.81 -13.61 -8.19
C GLN A 230 4.95 -12.98 -6.79
N VAL A 231 3.96 -13.18 -5.93
CA VAL A 231 3.98 -12.76 -4.52
C VAL A 231 4.09 -13.97 -3.60
N PRO A 232 4.68 -13.83 -2.41
CA PRO A 232 4.79 -14.94 -1.48
C PRO A 232 3.44 -15.48 -1.00
N PHE A 233 3.41 -16.77 -0.69
CA PHE A 233 2.27 -17.43 -0.06
C PHE A 233 2.66 -17.88 1.34
N LEU A 234 1.95 -17.41 2.37
CA LEU A 234 2.29 -17.65 3.77
C LEU A 234 1.64 -18.93 4.31
N GLY A 235 0.48 -19.32 3.77
CA GLY A 235 -0.18 -20.55 4.19
C GLY A 235 -1.70 -20.52 4.08
N LYS A 236 -2.28 -21.63 4.54
CA LYS A 236 -3.72 -21.90 4.56
C LYS A 236 -4.19 -22.01 6.00
N ILE A 237 -5.29 -21.34 6.34
CA ILE A 237 -5.95 -21.47 7.65
C ILE A 237 -7.30 -22.17 7.42
N PRO A 238 -7.53 -23.36 7.98
CA PRO A 238 -8.80 -24.04 7.82
C PRO A 238 -9.91 -23.38 8.66
N ILE A 239 -11.16 -23.60 8.27
CA ILE A 239 -12.30 -23.33 9.13
C ILE A 239 -12.23 -24.29 10.31
N ASP A 240 -12.07 -23.73 11.50
CA ASP A 240 -12.01 -24.49 12.75
C ASP A 240 -13.01 -23.87 13.72
N ARG A 241 -13.86 -24.73 14.31
CA ARG A 241 -14.85 -24.32 15.31
C ARG A 241 -14.19 -23.62 16.50
N LYS A 242 -12.95 -24.00 16.85
CA LYS A 242 -12.20 -23.35 17.92
C LYS A 242 -11.93 -21.87 17.64
N ILE A 243 -11.72 -21.45 16.40
CA ILE A 243 -11.54 -20.02 16.06
C ILE A 243 -12.81 -19.23 16.39
N VAL A 244 -13.98 -19.79 16.08
CA VAL A 244 -15.27 -19.14 16.31
C VAL A 244 -15.54 -19.05 17.82
N GLU A 245 -15.40 -20.17 18.53
CA GLU A 245 -15.62 -20.22 19.98
C GLU A 245 -14.65 -19.33 20.76
N SER A 246 -13.41 -19.20 20.30
CA SER A 246 -12.41 -18.34 20.93
C SER A 246 -12.76 -16.86 20.69
N GLY A 247 -13.15 -16.50 19.47
CA GLY A 247 -13.62 -15.15 19.13
C GLY A 247 -14.84 -14.70 19.94
N GLU A 248 -15.82 -15.58 20.14
CA GLU A 248 -17.01 -15.28 20.96
C GLU A 248 -16.68 -15.08 22.44
N LYS A 249 -15.63 -15.73 22.94
CA LYS A 249 -15.15 -15.59 24.33
C LYS A 249 -14.26 -14.37 24.53
N GLY A 250 -13.95 -13.62 23.47
CA GLY A 250 -12.99 -12.51 23.53
C GLY A 250 -11.56 -12.98 23.78
N ARG A 251 -11.22 -14.19 23.34
CA ARG A 251 -9.91 -14.82 23.54
C ARG A 251 -9.43 -15.40 22.21
N PRO A 252 -8.51 -14.78 21.46
CA PRO A 252 -8.06 -15.33 20.19
C PRO A 252 -7.49 -16.74 20.35
N LEU A 253 -7.63 -17.57 19.33
CA LEU A 253 -7.20 -18.98 19.33
C LEU A 253 -5.74 -19.13 19.80
N MET A 254 -4.89 -18.19 19.42
CA MET A 254 -3.47 -18.22 19.74
C MET A 254 -3.16 -17.89 21.21
N GLU A 255 -4.11 -17.39 22.03
CA GLU A 255 -3.90 -17.04 23.44
C GLU A 255 -3.66 -18.28 24.32
N ASP A 256 -4.61 -19.23 24.30
CA ASP A 256 -4.66 -20.34 25.27
C ASP A 256 -3.74 -21.53 24.90
N GLY A 257 -2.90 -21.40 23.86
CA GLY A 257 -2.01 -22.47 23.40
C GLY A 257 -2.73 -23.76 22.98
N GLN A 258 -4.03 -23.69 22.70
CA GLN A 258 -4.83 -24.86 22.35
C GLN A 258 -4.37 -25.45 21.02
N GLU A 259 -3.92 -26.70 21.05
CA GLU A 259 -3.56 -27.39 19.82
C GLU A 259 -4.80 -27.63 18.95
N SER A 260 -4.71 -27.16 17.71
CA SER A 260 -5.68 -27.40 16.65
C SER A 260 -5.01 -27.25 15.29
N PRO A 261 -5.58 -27.81 14.21
CA PRO A 261 -5.04 -27.61 12.87
C PRO A 261 -4.92 -26.11 12.50
N ALA A 262 -5.86 -25.27 12.95
CA ALA A 262 -5.77 -23.83 12.77
C ALA A 262 -4.65 -23.19 13.60
N ALA A 263 -4.46 -23.57 14.87
CA ALA A 263 -3.39 -23.04 15.70
C ALA A 263 -2.01 -23.38 15.12
N VAL A 264 -1.83 -24.61 14.62
CA VAL A 264 -0.61 -25.04 13.91
C VAL A 264 -0.41 -24.20 12.63
N ALA A 265 -1.47 -23.94 11.87
CA ALA A 265 -1.39 -23.10 10.68
C ALA A 265 -0.95 -21.67 11.01
N TYR A 266 -1.54 -21.04 12.03
CA TYR A 266 -1.13 -19.71 12.51
C TYR A 266 0.34 -19.70 12.97
N GLY A 267 0.76 -20.71 13.74
CA GLY A 267 2.15 -20.83 14.19
C GLY A 267 3.16 -20.82 13.03
N LYS A 268 2.89 -21.61 11.97
CA LYS A 268 3.71 -21.65 10.75
C LYS A 268 3.69 -20.34 9.98
N ILE A 269 2.51 -19.72 9.83
CA ILE A 269 2.37 -18.43 9.15
C ILE A 269 3.18 -17.35 9.87
N VAL A 270 3.14 -17.31 11.20
CA VAL A 270 3.87 -16.32 12.01
C VAL A 270 5.38 -16.56 11.94
N GLU A 271 5.82 -17.81 11.91
CA GLU A 271 7.22 -18.17 11.67
C GLU A 271 7.71 -17.65 10.32
N GLU A 272 6.98 -17.94 9.26
CA GLU A 272 7.28 -17.47 7.91
C GLU A 272 7.29 -15.93 7.82
N ILE A 273 6.36 -15.25 8.49
CA ILE A 273 6.33 -13.78 8.58
C ILE A 273 7.62 -13.26 9.22
N VAL A 274 8.00 -13.79 10.39
CA VAL A 274 9.21 -13.35 11.10
C VAL A 274 10.46 -13.61 10.27
N GLU A 275 10.59 -14.81 9.70
CA GLU A 275 11.75 -15.17 8.87
C GLU A 275 11.91 -14.25 7.66
N ARG A 276 10.83 -14.00 6.91
CA ARG A 276 10.85 -13.10 5.74
C ARG A 276 11.26 -11.68 6.10
N ILE A 277 10.81 -11.22 7.27
CA ILE A 277 11.08 -9.87 7.74
C ILE A 277 12.54 -9.72 8.18
N VAL A 278 13.10 -10.75 8.81
CA VAL A 278 14.51 -10.79 9.21
C VAL A 278 15.42 -10.96 8.00
N GLN A 279 15.05 -11.78 7.01
CA GLN A 279 15.83 -12.00 5.79
C GLN A 279 15.75 -10.80 4.82
N HIS A 280 14.66 -10.03 4.87
CA HIS A 280 14.45 -8.83 4.07
C HIS A 280 14.10 -7.62 4.95
N PRO A 281 15.05 -7.12 5.76
CA PRO A 281 14.81 -6.03 6.70
C PRO A 281 14.57 -4.68 6.00
N GLN A 282 15.06 -4.54 4.76
CA GLN A 282 14.80 -3.41 3.89
C GLN A 282 13.80 -3.83 2.81
N ALA A 283 12.51 -3.69 3.10
CA ALA A 283 11.49 -3.92 2.10
C ALA A 283 11.19 -2.60 1.37
N MET A 284 11.95 -2.33 0.30
CA MET A 284 11.37 -1.79 -0.93
C MET A 284 11.38 -2.94 -1.93
N PRO A 285 10.29 -3.24 -2.65
CA PRO A 285 10.35 -4.24 -3.70
C PRO A 285 11.01 -3.60 -4.94
N GLU A 286 12.33 -3.48 -4.95
CA GLU A 286 13.08 -3.29 -6.21
C GLU A 286 12.94 -4.50 -7.15
N THR A 287 12.45 -5.63 -6.64
CA THR A 287 12.41 -6.92 -7.33
C THR A 287 11.09 -7.21 -8.05
N ALA A 288 9.97 -6.59 -7.68
CA ALA A 288 8.69 -6.79 -8.40
C ALA A 288 8.55 -5.90 -9.66
N ILE A 289 9.19 -4.72 -9.68
CA ILE A 289 9.23 -3.87 -10.88
C ILE A 289 10.05 -4.53 -11.99
N LYS A 290 11.10 -5.31 -11.64
CA LYS A 290 11.99 -5.94 -12.63
C LYS A 290 11.33 -7.10 -13.40
N GLN A 291 10.30 -7.79 -12.87
CA GLN A 291 9.76 -8.98 -13.54
C GLN A 291 8.55 -8.72 -14.47
N GLN A 292 7.82 -7.61 -14.31
CA GLN A 292 6.87 -7.15 -15.33
C GLN A 292 7.49 -6.20 -16.38
N THR A 293 8.69 -5.67 -16.12
CA THR A 293 9.51 -4.96 -17.12
C THR A 293 10.54 -5.86 -17.83
N ALA A 294 10.74 -7.11 -17.38
CA ALA A 294 11.64 -8.08 -18.01
C ALA A 294 11.12 -8.65 -19.35
N ALA A 295 9.89 -8.34 -19.76
CA ALA A 295 9.44 -8.61 -21.12
C ALA A 295 10.00 -7.62 -22.17
N SER A 296 10.75 -6.57 -21.78
CA SER A 296 11.39 -5.66 -22.75
C SER A 296 12.81 -5.16 -22.42
N LYS A 297 13.55 -5.80 -21.50
CA LYS A 297 15.01 -5.62 -21.45
C LYS A 297 15.70 -6.65 -22.34
N LYS A 298 15.56 -6.46 -23.66
CA LYS A 298 16.62 -6.80 -24.60
C LYS A 298 17.55 -5.59 -24.70
N ASP A 299 18.83 -5.87 -24.63
CA ASP A 299 19.92 -4.92 -24.81
C ASP A 299 19.68 -3.97 -26.00
N GLY A 300 19.79 -2.66 -25.78
CA GLY A 300 19.92 -1.66 -26.84
C GLY A 300 18.68 -0.88 -27.27
N VAL A 301 17.47 -1.24 -26.82
CA VAL A 301 16.22 -0.59 -27.28
C VAL A 301 15.77 0.53 -26.32
N MET A 302 15.66 1.76 -26.83
CA MET A 302 15.17 2.96 -26.14
C MET A 302 13.85 3.45 -26.76
N ARG A 303 12.96 4.08 -25.99
CA ARG A 303 11.72 4.66 -26.50
C ARG A 303 11.55 6.09 -26.02
N ILE A 304 11.65 7.02 -26.96
CA ILE A 304 11.70 8.46 -26.69
C ILE A 304 10.36 9.08 -27.07
N ALA A 305 9.72 9.74 -26.12
CA ALA A 305 8.49 10.48 -26.33
C ALA A 305 8.79 11.97 -26.60
N VAL A 306 8.13 12.55 -27.60
CA VAL A 306 8.23 13.97 -27.96
C VAL A 306 6.80 14.54 -28.03
N PRO A 307 6.42 15.50 -27.15
CA PRO A 307 5.15 16.19 -27.23
C PRO A 307 5.15 17.13 -28.43
N THR A 308 4.12 17.07 -29.27
CA THR A 308 4.06 17.80 -30.53
C THR A 308 2.81 18.64 -30.68
N ALA A 309 2.93 19.73 -31.43
CA ALA A 309 1.85 20.53 -31.98
C ALA A 309 2.21 20.83 -33.44
N ALA A 310 1.27 20.65 -34.37
CA ALA A 310 1.54 20.80 -35.82
C ALA A 310 2.76 19.97 -36.34
N GLY A 311 3.05 18.81 -35.73
CA GLY A 311 4.10 17.88 -36.18
C GLY A 311 5.52 18.21 -35.73
N VAL A 312 5.72 19.26 -34.93
CA VAL A 312 7.01 19.64 -34.34
C VAL A 312 6.91 19.71 -32.81
N LEU A 313 8.04 19.75 -32.12
CA LEU A 313 8.08 19.81 -30.66
C LEU A 313 7.31 21.03 -30.11
N CYS A 314 6.41 20.78 -29.15
CA CYS A 314 5.69 21.86 -28.50
C CYS A 314 6.59 22.61 -27.50
N ALA A 315 6.54 23.95 -27.55
CA ALA A 315 7.27 24.81 -26.61
C ALA A 315 6.77 24.67 -25.16
N HIS A 316 5.50 24.30 -24.96
CA HIS A 316 4.91 24.10 -23.64
C HIS A 316 4.23 22.74 -23.56
N PHE A 317 4.69 21.90 -22.65
CA PHE A 317 4.19 20.53 -22.49
C PHE A 317 2.66 20.44 -22.35
N GLY A 318 2.01 21.40 -21.68
CA GLY A 318 0.56 21.42 -21.46
C GLY A 318 -0.30 21.72 -22.70
N HIS A 319 0.30 22.14 -23.81
CA HIS A 319 -0.40 22.50 -25.05
C HIS A 319 -0.15 21.51 -26.20
N CYS A 320 0.36 20.31 -25.91
CA CYS A 320 0.59 19.30 -26.94
C CYS A 320 -0.70 18.62 -27.40
N GLU A 321 -0.79 18.41 -28.71
CA GLU A 321 -1.91 17.76 -29.39
C GLU A 321 -1.69 16.25 -29.51
N ARG A 322 -0.43 15.83 -29.72
CA ARG A 322 -0.01 14.44 -29.90
C ARG A 322 1.37 14.20 -29.33
N PHE A 323 1.69 12.94 -29.07
CA PHE A 323 3.04 12.49 -28.76
C PHE A 323 3.60 11.66 -29.92
N ALA A 324 4.80 12.00 -30.39
CA ALA A 324 5.61 11.11 -31.19
C ALA A 324 6.39 10.18 -30.27
N LEU A 325 6.21 8.87 -30.40
CA LEU A 325 6.94 7.86 -29.66
C LEU A 325 7.88 7.13 -30.62
N LEU A 326 9.18 7.38 -30.47
CA LEU A 326 10.23 6.84 -31.33
C LEU A 326 10.90 5.67 -30.63
N THR A 327 10.98 4.53 -31.29
CA THR A 327 11.78 3.40 -30.82
C THR A 327 13.16 3.50 -31.47
N VAL A 328 14.21 3.50 -30.65
CA VAL A 328 15.62 3.50 -31.05
C VAL A 328 16.20 2.14 -30.71
N ASP A 329 16.85 1.49 -31.65
CA ASP A 329 17.60 0.25 -31.44
C ASP A 329 18.98 0.38 -32.10
N GLY A 330 20.04 -0.01 -31.40
CA GLY A 330 21.42 0.11 -31.91
C GLY A 330 21.84 1.53 -32.30
N GLY A 331 21.26 2.56 -31.66
CA GLY A 331 21.56 3.97 -31.95
C GLY A 331 20.88 4.53 -33.20
N LYS A 332 19.87 3.85 -33.75
CA LYS A 332 19.06 4.34 -34.89
C LYS A 332 17.58 4.28 -34.56
N ILE A 333 16.81 5.23 -35.07
CA ILE A 333 15.34 5.18 -35.01
C ILE A 333 14.87 4.02 -35.91
N VAL A 334 14.16 3.07 -35.33
CA VAL A 334 13.62 1.89 -36.02
C VAL A 334 12.10 1.91 -36.15
N ASP A 335 11.41 2.73 -35.36
CA ASP A 335 9.96 2.91 -35.41
C ASP A 335 9.54 4.30 -34.91
N LEU A 336 8.45 4.83 -35.46
CA LEU A 336 7.80 6.08 -35.04
C LEU A 336 6.30 5.85 -34.99
N SER A 337 5.71 6.03 -33.81
CA SER A 337 4.27 5.97 -33.60
C SER A 337 3.72 7.29 -33.09
N TRP A 338 2.53 7.65 -33.55
CA TRP A 338 1.83 8.87 -33.12
C TRP A 338 0.73 8.50 -32.14
N LEU A 339 0.81 9.06 -30.94
CA LEU A 339 -0.10 8.77 -29.86
C LEU A 339 -0.96 10.00 -29.54
N THR A 340 -2.25 9.77 -29.38
CA THR A 340 -3.19 10.81 -28.90
C THR A 340 -3.22 10.78 -27.38
N PRO A 341 -2.87 11.87 -26.68
CA PRO A 341 -2.86 11.89 -25.23
C PRO A 341 -4.27 11.79 -24.65
N PRO A 342 -4.42 11.20 -23.45
CA PRO A 342 -5.64 11.31 -22.66
C PRO A 342 -5.86 12.77 -22.19
N PRO A 343 -7.02 13.10 -21.58
CA PRO A 343 -7.29 14.43 -21.04
C PRO A 343 -6.14 14.94 -20.14
N HIS A 344 -5.82 16.23 -20.26
CA HIS A 344 -4.72 16.90 -19.55
C HIS A 344 -5.03 17.09 -18.05
N GLU A 345 -5.02 16.01 -17.30
CA GLU A 345 -5.13 16.01 -15.83
C GLU A 345 -3.75 15.76 -15.18
N PRO A 346 -3.45 16.38 -14.01
CA PRO A 346 -2.17 16.22 -13.35
C PRO A 346 -1.84 14.74 -13.05
N GLY A 347 -0.72 14.25 -13.60
CA GLY A 347 -0.22 12.88 -13.35
C GLY A 347 -0.74 11.80 -14.30
N VAL A 348 -1.71 12.11 -15.17
CA VAL A 348 -2.25 11.13 -16.14
C VAL A 348 -1.26 10.85 -17.27
N ILE A 349 -0.66 11.89 -17.86
CA ILE A 349 0.26 11.74 -19.01
C ILE A 349 1.55 10.99 -18.64
N PRO A 350 2.25 11.29 -17.52
CA PRO A 350 3.46 10.56 -17.13
C PRO A 350 3.24 9.05 -17.00
N LYS A 351 2.15 8.65 -16.33
CA LYS A 351 1.76 7.25 -16.19
C LYS A 351 1.42 6.62 -17.54
N TRP A 352 0.64 7.33 -18.36
CA TRP A 352 0.21 6.85 -19.67
C TRP A 352 1.40 6.63 -20.61
N LEU A 353 2.35 7.57 -20.70
CA LEU A 353 3.56 7.40 -21.51
C LEU A 353 4.45 6.27 -21.02
N SER A 354 4.56 6.07 -19.71
CA SER A 354 5.28 4.94 -19.12
C SER A 354 4.64 3.60 -19.53
N GLN A 355 3.30 3.53 -19.59
CA GLN A 355 2.59 2.35 -20.09
C GLN A 355 2.79 2.09 -21.59
N GLN A 356 3.08 3.12 -22.39
CA GLN A 356 3.50 2.97 -23.79
C GLN A 356 4.97 2.53 -23.92
N GLY A 357 5.68 2.40 -22.80
CA GLY A 357 7.07 1.98 -22.72
C GLY A 357 8.07 3.11 -22.98
N ALA A 358 7.64 4.37 -22.93
CA ALA A 358 8.56 5.50 -23.02
C ALA A 358 9.53 5.49 -21.84
N ASN A 359 10.80 5.76 -22.10
CA ASN A 359 11.85 5.83 -21.08
C ASN A 359 12.64 7.15 -21.10
N VAL A 360 12.47 7.96 -22.15
CA VAL A 360 12.94 9.33 -22.24
C VAL A 360 11.78 10.20 -22.75
N ILE A 361 11.67 11.43 -22.24
CA ILE A 361 10.83 12.47 -22.82
C ILE A 361 11.68 13.70 -23.13
N ILE A 362 11.59 14.20 -24.37
CA ILE A 362 12.21 15.46 -24.81
C ILE A 362 11.11 16.50 -24.94
N ALA A 363 11.18 17.58 -24.18
CA ALA A 363 10.17 18.64 -24.14
C ALA A 363 10.80 20.03 -24.33
N GLY A 364 10.02 20.99 -24.84
CA GLY A 364 10.42 22.40 -24.89
C GLY A 364 10.45 23.01 -23.49
N GLY A 365 9.29 23.14 -22.85
CA GLY A 365 9.15 23.60 -21.47
C GLY A 365 8.21 22.69 -20.67
N MET A 366 8.57 22.42 -19.42
CA MET A 366 7.81 21.54 -18.51
C MET A 366 7.94 22.02 -17.06
N GLY A 367 6.82 22.23 -16.35
CA GLY A 367 6.85 22.64 -14.94
C GLY A 367 7.49 21.58 -14.02
N SER A 368 8.17 22.01 -12.96
CA SER A 368 8.94 21.15 -12.03
C SER A 368 8.14 19.99 -11.45
N ARG A 369 6.86 20.20 -11.13
CA ARG A 369 5.94 19.15 -10.68
C ARG A 369 5.73 18.05 -11.72
N ALA A 370 5.59 18.42 -12.99
CA ALA A 370 5.43 17.45 -14.08
C ALA A 370 6.74 16.67 -14.32
N GLN A 371 7.90 17.35 -14.27
CA GLN A 371 9.20 16.69 -14.34
C GLN A 371 9.37 15.64 -13.23
N GLY A 372 9.00 15.99 -11.99
CA GLY A 372 9.03 15.07 -10.85
C GLY A 372 8.16 13.83 -11.07
N LEU A 373 6.95 14.00 -11.62
CA LEU A 373 6.06 12.89 -11.93
C LEU A 373 6.63 11.97 -13.02
N PHE A 374 7.23 12.50 -14.08
CA PHE A 374 7.88 11.68 -15.11
C PHE A 374 9.05 10.86 -14.55
N ASN A 375 9.88 11.48 -13.70
CA ASN A 375 10.97 10.78 -13.04
C ASN A 375 10.47 9.66 -12.11
N GLN A 376 9.34 9.86 -11.40
CA GLN A 376 8.71 8.80 -10.59
C GLN A 376 8.27 7.58 -11.41
N TYR A 377 7.92 7.77 -12.69
CA TYR A 377 7.57 6.68 -13.61
C TYR A 377 8.77 6.13 -14.40
N GLY A 378 10.00 6.50 -14.02
CA GLY A 378 11.23 6.01 -14.64
C GLY A 378 11.50 6.60 -16.03
N ILE A 379 10.86 7.73 -16.37
CA ILE A 379 11.06 8.42 -17.65
C ILE A 379 12.06 9.55 -17.44
N LYS A 380 13.22 9.47 -18.11
CA LYS A 380 14.23 10.54 -18.11
C LYS A 380 13.67 11.79 -18.80
N VAL A 381 13.67 12.91 -18.11
CA VAL A 381 13.14 14.18 -18.64
C VAL A 381 14.27 15.04 -19.20
N LEU A 382 14.08 15.55 -20.41
CA LEU A 382 14.95 16.54 -21.05
C LEU A 382 14.09 17.74 -21.43
N VAL A 383 14.38 18.91 -20.89
CA VAL A 383 13.66 20.16 -21.13
C VAL A 383 14.56 21.18 -21.84
N GLY A 384 13.97 22.23 -22.40
CA GLY A 384 14.68 23.28 -23.10
C GLY A 384 15.08 22.91 -24.54
N ALA A 385 14.50 21.85 -25.11
CA ALA A 385 14.82 21.44 -26.47
C ALA A 385 14.22 22.41 -27.50
N SER A 386 14.94 22.60 -28.62
CA SER A 386 14.52 23.49 -29.71
C SER A 386 13.30 22.95 -30.46
N ASN A 387 12.48 23.85 -31.02
CA ASN A 387 11.29 23.48 -31.79
C ASN A 387 11.66 22.85 -33.15
N LEU A 388 11.96 21.56 -33.14
CA LEU A 388 12.36 20.74 -34.29
C LEU A 388 11.41 19.53 -34.43
N SER A 389 11.56 18.76 -35.51
CA SER A 389 10.81 17.51 -35.67
C SER A 389 11.26 16.46 -34.63
N PRO A 390 10.38 15.52 -34.24
CA PRO A 390 10.73 14.47 -33.29
C PRO A 390 11.96 13.65 -33.68
N GLU A 391 12.11 13.34 -34.96
CA GLU A 391 13.26 12.58 -35.50
C GLU A 391 14.55 13.38 -35.35
N ALA A 392 14.54 14.67 -35.73
CA ALA A 392 15.72 15.54 -35.60
C ALA A 392 16.16 15.70 -34.13
N LEU A 393 15.21 15.77 -33.20
CA LEU A 393 15.49 15.84 -31.77
C LEU A 393 16.10 14.54 -31.24
N VAL A 394 15.57 13.39 -31.68
CA VAL A 394 16.12 12.10 -31.31
C VAL A 394 17.51 11.90 -31.91
N ASP A 395 17.75 12.29 -33.16
CA ASP A 395 19.07 12.22 -33.78
C ASP A 395 20.10 13.11 -33.06
N GLN A 396 19.71 14.32 -32.64
CA GLN A 396 20.55 15.18 -31.82
C GLN A 396 20.81 14.59 -30.43
N TYR A 397 19.82 13.94 -29.84
CA TYR A 397 19.98 13.25 -28.57
C TYR A 397 20.98 12.09 -28.67
N LEU A 398 20.86 11.27 -29.71
CA LEU A 398 21.74 10.11 -29.95
C LEU A 398 23.18 10.50 -30.31
N SER A 399 23.36 11.64 -30.98
CA SER A 399 24.68 12.20 -31.31
C SER A 399 25.27 13.08 -30.19
N GLY A 400 24.54 13.32 -29.11
CA GLY A 400 24.98 14.14 -27.98
C GLY A 400 25.03 15.65 -28.29
N THR A 401 24.44 16.10 -29.40
CA THR A 401 24.42 17.51 -29.80
C THR A 401 23.12 18.23 -29.43
N LEU A 402 22.18 17.54 -28.77
CA LEU A 402 20.90 18.13 -28.34
C LEU A 402 21.16 19.29 -27.39
N GLN A 403 20.78 20.49 -27.81
CA GLN A 403 20.85 21.68 -26.98
C GLN A 403 19.60 21.76 -26.09
N THR A 404 19.81 21.76 -24.78
CA THR A 404 18.79 21.99 -23.75
C THR A 404 19.00 23.39 -23.14
N GLY A 405 18.04 24.29 -23.31
CA GLY A 405 18.07 25.66 -22.77
C GLY A 405 17.36 25.83 -21.42
N GLU A 406 17.16 27.10 -21.01
CA GLU A 406 16.36 27.44 -19.82
C GLU A 406 14.90 26.99 -19.99
N ASN A 407 14.31 26.48 -18.91
CA ASN A 407 12.95 25.95 -18.90
C ASN A 407 11.93 27.09 -19.08
N VAL A 408 11.28 27.16 -20.24
CA VAL A 408 10.34 28.25 -20.62
C VAL A 408 9.07 28.29 -19.75
N CYS A 409 8.91 27.37 -18.80
CA CYS A 409 7.75 27.27 -17.90
C CYS A 409 7.99 27.81 -16.49
N ASP A 410 9.17 28.38 -16.18
CA ASP A 410 9.44 29.01 -14.88
C ASP A 410 8.97 30.48 -14.87
N HIS A 411 7.65 30.68 -14.94
CA HIS A 411 6.97 31.96 -14.70
C HIS A 411 5.75 31.79 -13.80
#